data_AF-A0A4Y2NDI7-F1
#
_entry.id   AF-A0A4Y2NDI7-F1
#
_cell.length_a   1.000
_cell.length_b   1.000
_cell.length_c   1.000
_cell.angle_alpha   90.00
_cell.angle_beta   90.00
_cell.angle_gamma   90.00
#
_symmetry.space_group_name_H-M   'P 1'
#
loop_
_entity.id
_entity.type
_entity.pdbx_description
1 polymer ?
#
loop_
_entity_poly.entity_id
_entity_poly.type
_entity_poly.pdbx_seq_one_letter_code
_entity_poly.pdbx_strand_id
1 'polypeptide(L)'
;MPALERILQIFEGLKAFFSDQEMCSSTIKNLFTDSTGELYLWFVHGHLALFIKAILEMEKDNTTAFEVAEAHKALKRNLTERKASNFIPMGAKDIYRNLDEPVRNNVKEEFDGFYERCIAYLDLWENSFGSAEQFSWVNLTKAIVVDWENAETSAEIINSSLLDVPDLKINNNQLFDEVVLAKEYLQSN
;
A
#
# COMPACT_ATOMS: atom_id res chain seq x y z
N MET A 1 -2.73 -5.55 -14.16
CA MET A 1 -1.81 -6.71 -14.04
C MET A 1 -2.07 -7.64 -15.21
N PRO A 2 -1.22 -7.59 -16.26
CA PRO A 2 -1.56 -8.16 -17.57
C PRO A 2 -1.89 -9.65 -17.55
N ALA A 3 -1.19 -10.44 -16.71
CA ALA A 3 -1.42 -11.88 -16.62
C ALA A 3 -2.79 -12.21 -15.99
N LEU A 4 -3.12 -11.60 -14.85
CA LEU A 4 -4.37 -11.85 -14.15
C LEU A 4 -5.58 -11.28 -14.91
N GLU A 5 -5.43 -10.11 -15.52
CA GLU A 5 -6.43 -9.53 -16.43
C GLU A 5 -6.72 -10.46 -17.60
N ARG A 6 -5.67 -11.04 -18.19
CA ARG A 6 -5.84 -12.01 -19.27
C ARG A 6 -6.59 -13.24 -18.77
N ILE A 7 -6.21 -13.82 -17.63
CA ILE A 7 -6.91 -14.98 -17.04
C ILE A 7 -8.40 -14.68 -16.85
N LEU A 8 -8.74 -13.51 -16.29
CA LEU A 8 -10.13 -13.09 -16.09
C LEU A 8 -10.87 -12.89 -17.41
N GLN A 9 -10.23 -12.33 -18.43
CA GLN A 9 -10.84 -12.13 -19.77
C GLN A 9 -11.17 -13.45 -20.49
N ILE A 10 -10.35 -14.49 -20.29
CA ILE A 10 -10.55 -15.80 -20.92
C ILE A 10 -11.05 -16.86 -19.91
N PHE A 11 -11.62 -16.44 -18.78
CA PHE A 11 -11.94 -17.32 -17.65
C PHE A 11 -12.83 -18.49 -18.07
N GLU A 12 -13.92 -18.23 -18.80
CA GLU A 12 -14.83 -19.27 -19.31
C GLU A 12 -14.13 -20.25 -20.27
N GLY A 13 -13.20 -19.76 -21.11
CA GLY A 13 -12.42 -20.62 -22.00
C GLY A 13 -11.45 -21.52 -21.23
N LEU A 14 -10.80 -20.99 -20.19
CA LEU A 14 -9.93 -21.77 -19.31
C LEU A 14 -10.73 -22.79 -18.51
N LYS A 15 -11.92 -22.42 -18.02
CA LYS A 15 -12.83 -23.31 -17.31
C LYS A 15 -13.26 -24.50 -18.15
N ALA A 16 -13.67 -24.26 -19.40
CA ALA A 16 -13.99 -25.33 -20.34
C ALA A 16 -12.77 -26.23 -20.58
N PHE A 17 -11.61 -25.63 -20.88
CA PHE A 17 -10.37 -26.36 -21.12
C PHE A 17 -9.96 -27.27 -19.94
N PHE A 18 -9.92 -26.75 -18.71
CA PHE A 18 -9.50 -27.53 -17.54
C PHE A 18 -10.55 -28.53 -17.05
N SER A 19 -11.81 -28.35 -17.42
CA SER A 19 -12.86 -29.34 -17.15
C SER A 19 -12.67 -30.60 -17.99
N ASP A 20 -12.29 -30.43 -19.26
CA ASP A 20 -12.12 -31.49 -20.25
C ASP A 20 -10.76 -32.22 -20.16
N GLN A 21 -9.79 -31.66 -19.43
CA GLN A 21 -8.48 -32.28 -19.26
C GLN A 21 -8.50 -33.45 -18.25
N GLU A 22 -8.04 -34.62 -18.69
CA GLU A 22 -7.93 -35.83 -17.85
C GLU A 22 -6.81 -35.74 -16.79
N MET A 23 -5.66 -35.13 -17.15
CA MET A 23 -4.47 -35.04 -16.29
C MET A 23 -4.27 -33.61 -15.74
N CYS A 24 -5.30 -33.02 -15.16
CA CYS A 24 -5.22 -31.72 -14.50
C CYS A 24 -5.05 -31.88 -12.98
N SER A 25 -4.23 -31.04 -12.35
CA SER A 25 -4.14 -31.03 -10.89
C SER A 25 -5.48 -30.63 -10.27
N SER A 26 -5.86 -31.29 -9.17
CA SER A 26 -7.10 -30.99 -8.47
C SER A 26 -7.20 -29.53 -8.04
N THR A 27 -6.08 -28.92 -7.66
CA THR A 27 -6.02 -27.49 -7.29
C THR A 27 -6.41 -26.57 -8.45
N ILE A 28 -5.82 -26.77 -9.64
CA ILE A 28 -6.12 -25.93 -10.80
C ILE A 28 -7.55 -26.19 -11.28
N LYS A 29 -7.96 -27.46 -11.31
CA LYS A 29 -9.33 -27.82 -11.69
C LYS A 29 -10.35 -27.13 -10.78
N ASN A 30 -10.16 -27.22 -9.46
CA ASN A 30 -11.03 -26.59 -8.47
C ASN A 30 -11.08 -25.07 -8.61
N LEU A 31 -9.96 -24.41 -8.93
CA LEU A 31 -9.93 -22.96 -9.14
C LEU A 31 -10.88 -22.50 -10.27
N PHE A 32 -11.10 -23.31 -11.30
CA PHE A 32 -11.99 -22.93 -12.42
C PHE A 32 -13.39 -23.53 -12.29
N THR A 33 -13.56 -24.65 -11.60
CA THR A 33 -14.86 -25.32 -11.47
C THR A 33 -15.67 -24.88 -10.26
N ASP A 34 -15.00 -24.43 -9.18
CA ASP A 34 -15.68 -23.95 -7.98
C ASP A 34 -16.34 -22.59 -8.21
N SER A 35 -17.48 -22.34 -7.57
CA SER A 35 -18.26 -21.10 -7.71
C SER A 35 -17.54 -19.87 -7.15
N THR A 36 -16.52 -20.06 -6.32
CA THR A 36 -15.72 -18.99 -5.70
C THR A 36 -14.39 -18.73 -6.41
N GLY A 37 -13.97 -19.60 -7.32
CA GLY A 37 -12.66 -19.49 -7.95
C GLY A 37 -12.43 -18.19 -8.72
N GLU A 38 -13.40 -17.81 -9.57
CA GLU A 38 -13.38 -16.52 -10.28
C GLU A 38 -13.42 -15.33 -9.31
N LEU A 39 -14.22 -15.47 -8.25
CA LEU A 39 -14.36 -14.46 -7.19
C LEU A 39 -13.02 -14.18 -6.50
N TYR A 40 -12.22 -15.21 -6.18
CA TYR A 40 -10.89 -15.02 -5.62
C TYR A 40 -9.94 -14.34 -6.61
N LEU A 41 -10.00 -14.64 -7.91
CA LEU A 41 -9.18 -13.98 -8.91
C LEU A 41 -9.51 -12.49 -9.03
N TRP A 42 -10.80 -12.13 -9.03
CA TRP A 42 -11.24 -10.74 -8.99
C TRP A 42 -10.84 -10.04 -7.70
N PHE A 43 -10.93 -10.74 -6.56
CA PHE A 43 -10.49 -10.22 -5.27
C PHE A 43 -8.99 -9.88 -5.29
N VAL A 44 -8.17 -10.82 -5.74
CA VAL A 44 -6.72 -10.68 -5.86
C VAL A 44 -6.34 -9.58 -6.86
N HIS A 45 -7.04 -9.49 -8.00
CA HIS A 45 -6.84 -8.42 -8.98
C HIS A 45 -7.08 -7.03 -8.40
N GLY A 46 -8.19 -6.84 -7.67
CA GLY A 46 -8.53 -5.57 -7.04
C GLY A 46 -7.57 -5.11 -5.94
N HIS A 47 -6.83 -6.04 -5.33
CA HIS A 47 -5.84 -5.74 -4.29
C HIS A 47 -4.44 -5.58 -4.84
N LEU A 48 -4.03 -6.36 -5.84
CA LEU A 48 -2.71 -6.23 -6.46
C LEU A 48 -2.49 -4.85 -7.10
N ALA A 49 -3.55 -4.20 -7.57
CA ALA A 49 -3.47 -2.82 -8.02
C ALA A 49 -2.97 -1.84 -6.93
N LEU A 50 -3.34 -2.06 -5.66
CA LEU A 50 -2.83 -1.25 -4.55
C LEU A 50 -1.33 -1.49 -4.30
N PHE A 51 -0.93 -2.76 -4.26
CA PHE A 51 0.47 -3.14 -4.05
C PHE A 51 1.36 -2.60 -5.16
N ILE A 52 0.96 -2.77 -6.42
CA ILE A 52 1.72 -2.27 -7.56
C ILE A 52 1.84 -0.75 -7.52
N LYS A 53 0.76 -0.04 -7.17
CA LYS A 53 0.82 1.40 -7.01
C LYS A 53 1.86 1.80 -5.95
N ALA A 54 1.84 1.16 -4.79
CA ALA A 54 2.80 1.45 -3.72
C ALA A 54 4.24 1.12 -4.13
N ILE A 55 4.47 -0.04 -4.76
CA ILE A 55 5.79 -0.45 -5.26
C ILE A 55 6.33 0.57 -6.26
N LEU A 56 5.52 0.99 -7.25
CA LEU A 56 5.93 2.00 -8.23
C LEU A 56 6.18 3.38 -7.59
N GLU A 57 5.50 3.71 -6.49
CA GLU A 57 5.79 4.93 -5.73
C GLU A 57 7.13 4.84 -4.99
N MET A 58 7.43 3.66 -4.43
CA MET A 58 8.65 3.39 -3.67
C MET A 58 9.91 3.24 -4.55
N GLU A 59 9.78 2.67 -5.76
CA GLU A 59 10.90 2.31 -6.64
C GLU A 59 11.34 3.42 -7.62
N LYS A 60 10.89 4.67 -7.47
CA LYS A 60 11.34 5.75 -8.37
C LYS A 60 12.82 6.07 -8.11
N ASP A 61 13.52 6.47 -9.17
CA ASP A 61 14.98 6.72 -9.15
C ASP A 61 15.43 7.77 -8.13
N ASN A 62 14.54 8.70 -7.73
CA ASN A 62 14.83 9.78 -6.77
C ASN A 62 13.93 9.72 -5.53
N THR A 63 13.36 8.56 -5.19
CA THR A 63 12.53 8.42 -4.00
C THR A 63 13.37 8.52 -2.74
N THR A 64 12.95 9.39 -1.83
CA THR A 64 13.55 9.55 -0.50
C THR A 64 13.02 8.52 0.49
N ALA A 65 13.77 8.22 1.57
CA ALA A 65 13.34 7.25 2.57
C ALA A 65 11.97 7.58 3.21
N PHE A 66 11.63 8.87 3.35
CA PHE A 66 10.35 9.28 3.92
C PHE A 66 9.20 9.12 2.92
N GLU A 67 9.43 9.33 1.61
CA GLU A 67 8.42 9.02 0.58
C GLU A 67 8.12 7.52 0.53
N VAL A 68 9.13 6.67 0.72
CA VAL A 68 8.93 5.22 0.87
C VAL A 68 8.07 4.92 2.10
N ALA A 69 8.36 5.56 3.25
CA ALA A 69 7.58 5.40 4.47
C ALA A 69 6.12 5.87 4.31
N GLU A 70 5.89 6.99 3.61
CA GLU A 70 4.55 7.49 3.31
C GLU A 70 3.77 6.56 2.36
N ALA A 71 4.42 6.02 1.33
CA ALA A 71 3.81 5.03 0.44
C ALA A 71 3.43 3.74 1.21
N HIS A 72 4.30 3.31 2.12
CA HIS A 72 4.06 2.18 3.01
C HIS A 72 2.82 2.41 3.90
N LYS A 73 2.77 3.56 4.59
CA LYS A 73 1.62 3.98 5.41
C LYS A 73 0.33 4.07 4.60
N ALA A 74 0.39 4.67 3.41
CA ALA A 74 -0.76 4.81 2.54
C ALA A 74 -1.32 3.45 2.11
N LEU A 75 -0.45 2.48 1.78
CA LEU A 75 -0.84 1.11 1.48
C LEU A 75 -1.51 0.44 2.68
N LYS A 76 -0.86 0.48 3.85
CA LYS A 76 -1.38 -0.08 5.11
C LYS A 76 -2.75 0.51 5.45
N ARG A 77 -2.89 1.83 5.43
CA ARG A 77 -4.16 2.55 5.64
C ARG A 77 -5.24 2.05 4.69
N ASN A 78 -4.96 1.98 3.39
CA ASN A 78 -5.95 1.54 2.40
C ASN A 78 -6.41 0.10 2.63
N LEU A 79 -5.51 -0.81 3.05
CA LEU A 79 -5.86 -2.19 3.40
C LEU A 79 -6.73 -2.24 4.66
N THR A 80 -6.38 -1.48 5.70
CA THR A 80 -7.17 -1.38 6.93
C THR A 80 -8.58 -0.87 6.66
N GLU A 81 -8.71 0.22 5.90
CA GLU A 81 -10.02 0.79 5.53
C GLU A 81 -10.85 -0.16 4.68
N ARG A 82 -10.23 -0.86 3.72
CA ARG A 82 -10.91 -1.87 2.91
C ARG A 82 -11.40 -3.05 3.74
N LYS A 83 -10.59 -3.52 4.70
CA LYS A 83 -10.99 -4.56 5.65
C LYS A 83 -12.19 -4.10 6.48
N ALA A 84 -12.08 -2.94 7.14
CA ALA A 84 -13.14 -2.38 7.99
C ALA A 84 -14.46 -2.18 7.23
N SER A 85 -14.37 -1.83 5.95
CA SER A 85 -15.52 -1.62 5.07
C SER A 85 -16.06 -2.90 4.42
N ASN A 86 -15.48 -4.08 4.69
CA ASN A 86 -15.80 -5.33 3.99
C ASN A 86 -15.76 -5.18 2.46
N PHE A 87 -14.71 -4.52 1.95
CA PHE A 87 -14.65 -4.11 0.55
C PHE A 87 -14.59 -5.30 -0.40
N ILE A 88 -15.49 -5.31 -1.38
CA ILE A 88 -15.54 -6.27 -2.50
C ILE A 88 -15.22 -5.53 -3.81
N PRO A 89 -14.18 -5.95 -4.56
CA PRO A 89 -13.84 -5.35 -5.85
C PRO A 89 -15.00 -5.43 -6.85
N MET A 90 -15.08 -4.44 -7.76
CA MET A 90 -16.21 -4.31 -8.69
C MET A 90 -16.47 -5.60 -9.49
N GLY A 91 -15.43 -6.21 -10.07
CA GLY A 91 -15.57 -7.45 -10.84
C GLY A 91 -16.02 -8.67 -10.02
N ALA A 92 -15.84 -8.63 -8.70
CA ALA A 92 -16.27 -9.68 -7.76
C ALA A 92 -17.69 -9.47 -7.20
N LYS A 93 -18.28 -8.27 -7.33
CA LYS A 93 -19.49 -7.90 -6.58
C LYS A 93 -20.69 -8.79 -6.91
N ASP A 94 -20.94 -9.05 -8.18
CA ASP A 94 -22.13 -9.80 -8.60
C ASP A 94 -21.99 -11.28 -8.23
N ILE A 95 -20.79 -11.85 -8.40
CA ILE A 95 -20.49 -13.23 -7.97
C ILE A 95 -20.71 -13.36 -6.46
N TYR A 96 -20.13 -12.45 -5.66
CA TYR A 96 -20.26 -12.44 -4.21
C TYR A 96 -21.72 -12.33 -3.73
N ARG A 97 -22.53 -11.49 -4.38
CA ARG A 97 -23.95 -11.31 -4.05
C ARG A 97 -24.82 -12.54 -4.33
N ASN A 98 -24.40 -13.37 -5.28
CA ASN A 98 -25.12 -14.56 -5.69
C ASN A 98 -24.68 -15.83 -4.93
N LEU A 99 -23.66 -15.74 -4.07
CA LEU A 99 -23.26 -16.87 -3.22
C LEU A 99 -24.32 -17.19 -2.16
N ASP A 100 -24.47 -18.48 -1.87
CA ASP A 100 -25.21 -18.96 -0.71
C ASP A 100 -24.59 -18.40 0.59
N GLU A 101 -25.43 -18.11 1.58
CA GLU A 101 -25.02 -17.52 2.86
C GLU A 101 -23.85 -18.23 3.55
N PRO A 102 -23.82 -19.58 3.71
CA PRO A 102 -22.68 -20.25 4.33
C PRO A 102 -21.37 -20.09 3.55
N VAL A 103 -21.44 -20.13 2.21
CA VAL A 103 -20.26 -19.95 1.34
C VAL A 103 -19.77 -18.51 1.42
N ARG A 104 -20.69 -17.54 1.40
CA ARG A 104 -20.39 -16.12 1.52
C ARG A 104 -19.70 -15.78 2.84
N ASN A 105 -20.13 -16.40 3.94
CA ASN A 105 -19.52 -16.22 5.26
C ASN A 105 -18.08 -16.78 5.27
N ASN A 106 -17.86 -17.97 4.71
CA ASN A 106 -16.51 -18.53 4.59
C ASN A 106 -15.58 -17.63 3.74
N VAL A 107 -16.05 -17.18 2.57
CA VAL A 107 -15.29 -16.26 1.72
C VAL A 107 -14.95 -14.96 2.46
N LYS A 108 -15.88 -14.43 3.24
CA LYS A 108 -15.64 -13.22 4.05
C LYS A 108 -14.52 -13.43 5.07
N GLU A 109 -14.55 -14.53 5.81
CA GLU A 109 -13.50 -14.88 6.78
C GLU A 109 -12.13 -15.02 6.09
N GLU A 110 -12.10 -15.65 4.91
CA GLU A 110 -10.86 -15.77 4.14
C GLU A 110 -10.33 -14.42 3.63
N PHE A 111 -11.21 -13.51 3.21
CA PHE A 111 -10.85 -12.15 2.81
C PHE A 111 -10.33 -11.34 4.00
N ASP A 112 -10.99 -11.42 5.16
CA ASP A 112 -10.53 -10.76 6.39
C ASP A 112 -9.14 -11.28 6.79
N GLY A 113 -8.94 -12.59 6.72
CA GLY A 113 -7.63 -13.21 6.96
C GLY A 113 -6.56 -12.78 5.95
N PHE A 114 -6.91 -12.52 4.70
CA PHE A 114 -5.99 -11.94 3.71
C PHE A 114 -5.52 -10.55 4.15
N TYR A 115 -6.44 -9.66 4.49
CA TYR A 115 -6.08 -8.31 4.95
C TYR A 115 -5.23 -8.35 6.22
N GLU A 116 -5.58 -9.21 7.18
CA GLU A 116 -4.79 -9.38 8.41
C GLU A 116 -3.35 -9.78 8.14
N ARG A 117 -3.15 -10.77 7.25
CA ARG A 117 -1.80 -11.20 6.87
C ARG A 117 -1.03 -10.09 6.14
N CYS A 118 -1.68 -9.34 5.25
CA CYS A 118 -1.05 -8.22 4.56
C CYS A 118 -0.67 -7.09 5.53
N ILE A 119 -1.57 -6.71 6.43
CA ILE A 119 -1.31 -5.65 7.43
C ILE A 119 -0.20 -6.10 8.39
N ALA A 120 -0.26 -7.32 8.92
CA ALA A 120 0.78 -7.86 9.78
C ALA A 120 2.14 -7.92 9.08
N TYR A 121 2.17 -8.25 7.78
CA TYR A 121 3.39 -8.18 6.99
C TYR A 121 3.92 -6.73 6.94
N LEU A 122 3.08 -5.76 6.62
CA LEU A 122 3.49 -4.34 6.59
C LEU A 122 3.95 -3.84 7.97
N ASP A 123 3.32 -4.28 9.06
CA ASP A 123 3.75 -3.94 10.43
C ASP A 123 5.18 -4.40 10.73
N LEU A 124 5.62 -5.55 10.19
CA LEU A 124 7.01 -6.00 10.33
C LEU A 124 7.99 -5.05 9.63
N TRP A 125 7.58 -4.43 8.52
CA TRP A 125 8.43 -3.53 7.74
C TRP A 125 8.40 -2.08 8.23
N GLU A 126 7.38 -1.67 8.98
CA GLU A 126 7.19 -0.31 9.49
C GLU A 126 8.42 0.23 10.25
N ASN A 127 9.08 -0.62 11.04
CA ASN A 127 10.28 -0.24 11.79
C ASN A 127 11.53 -0.01 10.93
N SER A 128 11.51 -0.38 9.65
CA SER A 128 12.67 -0.25 8.74
C SER A 128 12.95 1.20 8.35
N PHE A 129 11.95 2.09 8.49
CA PHE A 129 12.05 3.49 8.10
C PHE A 129 12.55 4.41 9.22
N GLY A 130 12.68 3.90 10.45
CA GLY A 130 13.18 4.66 11.59
C GLY A 130 12.44 5.98 11.78
N SER A 131 13.19 7.09 11.85
CA SER A 131 12.65 8.43 11.99
C SER A 131 12.40 9.15 10.65
N ALA A 132 12.48 8.46 9.51
CA ALA A 132 12.34 9.08 8.19
C ALA A 132 11.03 9.87 8.05
N GLU A 133 9.95 9.40 8.67
CA GLU A 133 8.64 10.05 8.64
C GLU A 133 8.64 11.48 9.22
N GLN A 134 9.57 11.77 10.13
CA GLN A 134 9.74 13.10 10.73
C GLN A 134 10.19 14.15 9.70
N PHE A 135 10.71 13.71 8.55
CA PHE A 135 11.13 14.57 7.45
C PHE A 135 10.04 14.80 6.40
N SER A 136 8.81 14.31 6.62
CA SER A 136 7.70 14.45 5.66
C SER A 136 7.41 15.90 5.28
N TRP A 137 7.65 16.86 6.17
CA TRP A 137 7.46 18.30 5.91
C TRP A 137 8.36 18.88 4.81
N VAL A 138 9.47 18.22 4.49
CA VAL A 138 10.45 18.64 3.47
C VAL A 138 9.90 18.54 2.05
N ASN A 139 8.77 17.82 1.85
CA ASN A 139 8.09 17.79 0.55
C ASN A 139 7.54 19.14 0.11
N LEU A 140 7.39 20.11 1.04
CA LEU A 140 6.95 21.49 0.77
C LEU A 140 5.71 21.55 -0.17
N THR A 141 4.81 20.58 -0.04
CA THR A 141 3.54 20.61 -0.79
C THR A 141 2.55 21.51 -0.07
N LYS A 142 1.60 22.12 -0.80
CA LYS A 142 0.55 22.97 -0.20
C LYS A 142 -0.30 22.27 0.87
N ALA A 143 -0.32 20.95 0.87
CA ALA A 143 -1.06 20.15 1.84
C ALA A 143 -0.33 20.00 3.19
N ILE A 144 0.97 20.29 3.23
CA ILE A 144 1.80 20.13 4.42
C ILE A 144 2.03 21.50 5.05
N VAL A 145 1.70 21.60 6.34
CA VAL A 145 2.04 22.79 7.12
C VAL A 145 3.53 22.72 7.42
N VAL A 146 4.30 23.64 6.84
CA VAL A 146 5.67 23.89 7.30
C VAL A 146 5.54 24.55 8.66
N ASP A 147 5.82 23.83 9.73
CA ASP A 147 5.88 24.34 11.09
C ASP A 147 7.33 24.29 11.61
N TRP A 148 7.59 25.05 12.67
CA TRP A 148 8.93 25.07 13.25
C TRP A 148 9.23 23.77 14.02
N GLU A 149 8.21 23.18 14.65
CA GLU A 149 8.35 22.00 15.50
C GLU A 149 8.89 20.79 14.71
N ASN A 150 8.38 20.55 13.50
CA ASN A 150 8.86 19.49 12.62
C ASN A 150 10.29 19.75 12.13
N ALA A 151 10.62 21.00 11.82
CA ALA A 151 11.95 21.39 11.37
C ALA A 151 13.00 21.25 12.48
N GLU A 152 12.65 21.68 13.69
CA GLU A 152 13.49 21.52 14.88
C GLU A 152 13.71 20.05 15.21
N THR A 153 12.64 19.25 15.25
CA THR A 153 12.73 17.80 15.48
C THR A 153 13.64 17.10 14.45
N SER A 154 13.50 17.47 13.17
CA SER A 154 14.35 16.94 12.10
C SER A 154 15.83 17.30 12.29
N ALA A 155 16.10 18.54 12.71
CA ALA A 155 17.46 19.00 12.99
C ALA A 155 18.08 18.27 14.19
N GLU A 156 17.30 18.03 15.23
CA GLU A 156 17.73 17.25 16.41
C GLU A 156 18.08 15.81 16.04
N ILE A 157 17.27 15.15 15.20
CA ILE A 157 17.53 13.79 14.69
C ILE A 157 18.84 13.74 13.90
N ILE A 158 19.07 14.70 13.01
CA ILE A 158 20.31 14.78 12.23
C ILE A 158 21.50 15.04 13.17
N ASN A 159 21.40 16.03 14.05
CA ASN A 159 22.48 16.42 14.97
C ASN A 159 22.87 15.31 15.95
N SER A 160 21.90 14.52 16.41
CA SER A 160 22.12 13.34 17.25
C SER A 160 22.72 12.14 16.50
N SER A 161 22.56 12.09 15.17
CA SER A 161 23.20 11.08 14.31
C SER A 161 24.63 11.47 13.90
N LEU A 162 24.97 12.77 13.92
CA LEU A 162 26.28 13.33 13.53
C LEU A 162 27.21 13.61 14.73
N LEU A 163 27.26 12.71 15.71
CA LEU A 163 27.99 12.92 16.97
C LEU A 163 29.48 13.24 16.79
N ASP A 164 30.12 12.67 15.76
CA ASP A 164 31.56 12.77 15.53
C ASP A 164 31.98 13.83 14.51
N VAL A 165 31.03 14.61 13.94
CA VAL A 165 31.33 15.64 12.93
C VAL A 165 30.67 16.98 13.28
N PRO A 166 31.24 17.74 14.23
CA PRO A 166 30.65 18.97 14.75
C PRO A 166 30.37 20.02 13.67
N ASP A 167 31.22 20.08 12.65
CA ASP A 167 31.14 21.06 11.55
C ASP A 167 29.95 20.81 10.61
N LEU A 168 29.34 19.63 10.66
CA LEU A 168 28.15 19.28 9.87
C LEU A 168 26.84 19.39 10.67
N LYS A 169 26.91 19.82 11.94
CA LYS A 169 25.70 20.03 12.73
C LYS A 169 24.88 21.18 12.18
N ILE A 170 23.58 20.96 12.11
CA ILE A 170 22.60 21.97 11.72
C ILE A 170 22.52 23.02 12.83
N ASN A 171 22.67 24.28 12.44
CA ASN A 171 22.47 25.42 13.32
C ASN A 171 21.00 25.83 13.33
N ASN A 172 20.31 25.59 14.44
CA ASN A 172 18.87 25.88 14.57
C ASN A 172 18.53 27.35 14.33
N ASN A 173 19.41 28.29 14.67
CA ASN A 173 19.14 29.72 14.44
C ASN A 173 19.06 30.02 12.93
N GLN A 174 20.00 29.49 12.16
CA GLN A 174 20.01 29.67 10.70
C GLN A 174 18.87 28.90 10.04
N LEU A 175 18.57 27.69 10.52
CA LEU A 175 17.45 26.89 10.04
C LEU A 175 16.11 27.61 10.24
N PHE A 176 15.92 28.30 11.38
CA PHE A 176 14.68 29.04 11.66
C PHE A 176 14.43 30.11 10.59
N ASP A 177 15.46 30.87 10.21
CA ASP A 177 15.36 31.89 9.17
C ASP A 177 14.95 31.27 7.82
N GLU A 178 15.55 30.13 7.44
CA GLU A 178 15.19 29.39 6.21
C GLU A 178 13.74 28.87 6.25
N VAL A 179 13.27 28.38 7.40
CA VAL A 179 11.88 27.92 7.58
C VAL A 179 10.88 29.06 7.43
N VAL A 180 11.21 30.27 7.91
CA VAL A 180 10.38 31.46 7.70
C VAL A 180 10.25 31.78 6.22
N LEU A 181 11.36 31.77 5.47
CA LEU A 181 11.35 32.00 4.03
C LEU A 181 10.52 30.95 3.29
N ALA A 182 10.66 29.67 3.65
CA ALA A 182 9.87 28.58 3.06
C ALA A 182 8.36 28.76 3.29
N LYS A 183 7.95 29.19 4.49
CA LYS A 183 6.54 29.50 4.80
C LYS A 183 6.00 30.63 3.91
N GLU A 184 6.75 31.71 3.77
CA GLU A 184 6.35 32.85 2.93
C GLU A 184 6.19 32.45 1.46
N TYR A 185 7.11 31.64 0.94
CA TYR A 185 7.05 31.13 -0.43
C TYR A 185 5.80 30.26 -0.69
N LEU A 186 5.43 29.41 0.27
CA LEU A 186 4.26 28.54 0.14
C LEU A 186 2.93 29.28 0.29
N GLN A 187 2.90 30.38 1.05
CA GLN A 187 1.71 31.22 1.20
C GLN A 187 1.48 32.16 0.01
N SER A 188 2.54 32.49 -0.74
CA SER A 188 2.49 33.42 -1.87
C SER A 188 2.14 32.78 -3.22
N ASN A 189 2.07 31.44 -3.31
CA ASN A 189 1.79 30.68 -4.54
C ASN A 189 0.60 29.72 -4.42
#